data_AF-A0A564FVG6-F1
#
_entry.id   AF-A0A564FVG6-F1
#
_cell.length_a   1.000
_cell.length_b   1.000
_cell.length_c   1.000
_cell.angle_alpha   90.00
_cell.angle_beta   90.00
_cell.angle_gamma   90.00
#
_symmetry.space_group_name_H-M   'P 1'
#
loop_
_entity.id
_entity.type
_entity.pdbx_description
1 polymer ?
#
loop_
_entity_poly.entity_id
_entity_poly.type
_entity_poly.pdbx_seq_one_letter_code
_entity_poly.pdbx_strand_id
1 'polypeptide(L)'
;MVAARKNDWSRDPVVRTVETTDWIVPEGGGNPALAGLHPWLAFLLEPWLDAILRAGTGSTDWLREASAAMSDCLLDWVDPHPAIARALESARAASDLLAASIDRAPWADIETQRRLATEAMSDLIDALRRAEASAAKSVLGLSW
;
A
#
# COMPACT_ATOMS: atom_id res chain seq x y z
N MET A 1 -19.20 13.59 72.64
CA MET A 1 -18.23 12.46 72.54
C MET A 1 -18.68 11.65 71.32
N VAL A 2 -17.95 11.43 70.23
CA VAL A 2 -16.51 11.31 69.89
C VAL A 2 -16.39 11.68 68.39
N ALA A 3 -15.63 12.70 67.99
CA ALA A 3 -14.29 12.67 67.35
C ALA A 3 -14.15 11.98 65.97
N ALA A 4 -13.43 12.68 65.08
CA ALA A 4 -13.12 12.37 63.69
C ALA A 4 -12.21 11.14 63.47
N ARG A 5 -12.21 10.60 62.23
CA ARG A 5 -10.99 10.05 61.60
C ARG A 5 -11.08 9.98 60.07
N LYS A 6 -10.06 10.54 59.39
CA LYS A 6 -9.66 10.25 58.00
C LYS A 6 -9.43 8.75 57.81
N ASN A 7 -9.71 8.21 56.62
CA ASN A 7 -8.85 7.17 56.06
C ASN A 7 -8.78 7.26 54.52
N ASP A 8 -7.55 7.28 54.06
CA ASP A 8 -7.04 7.44 52.70
C ASP A 8 -6.66 6.05 52.17
N TRP A 9 -7.16 5.66 51.00
CA TRP A 9 -6.68 4.48 50.27
C TRP A 9 -6.77 4.72 48.77
N SER A 10 -5.78 5.46 48.28
CA SER A 10 -5.00 5.08 47.09
C SER A 10 -5.21 3.61 46.69
N ARG A 11 -5.96 3.39 45.61
CA ARG A 11 -5.87 2.18 44.78
C ARG A 11 -5.90 2.62 43.33
N ASP A 12 -4.90 2.14 42.63
CA ASP A 12 -4.44 2.51 41.31
C ASP A 12 -5.58 2.70 40.30
N PRO A 13 -5.49 3.68 39.38
CA PRO A 13 -6.23 3.51 38.14
C PRO A 13 -5.71 2.22 37.53
N VAL A 14 -6.60 1.22 37.37
CA VAL A 14 -6.40 0.18 36.38
C VAL A 14 -6.42 0.92 35.05
N VAL A 15 -5.27 1.51 34.70
CA VAL A 15 -4.93 1.87 33.34
C VAL A 15 -4.90 0.50 32.67
N ARG A 16 -6.05 0.11 32.10
CA ARG A 16 -6.01 -0.79 30.96
C ARG A 16 -5.25 0.00 29.91
N THR A 17 -3.92 -0.15 29.92
CA THR A 17 -3.13 0.03 28.71
C THR A 17 -3.85 -0.83 27.70
N VAL A 18 -4.55 -0.19 26.79
CA VAL A 18 -5.00 -0.81 25.56
C VAL A 18 -3.70 -1.15 24.84
N GLU A 19 -3.15 -2.31 25.18
CA GLU A 19 -2.04 -2.90 24.45
C GLU A 19 -2.55 -3.10 23.03
N THR A 20 -1.88 -2.40 22.13
CA THR A 20 -1.74 -2.70 20.70
C THR A 20 -3.06 -2.95 19.98
N THR A 21 -3.50 -1.97 19.20
CA THR A 21 -4.58 -2.17 18.24
C THR A 21 -4.26 -3.40 17.40
N ASP A 22 -5.01 -4.48 17.60
CA ASP A 22 -4.83 -5.72 16.85
C ASP A 22 -5.46 -5.50 15.46
N TRP A 23 -4.72 -4.83 14.56
CA TRP A 23 -5.18 -4.64 13.19
C TRP A 23 -5.13 -6.00 12.50
N ILE A 24 -6.26 -6.45 11.95
CA ILE A 24 -6.34 -7.65 11.12
C ILE A 24 -5.38 -7.45 9.93
N VAL A 25 -4.23 -8.12 9.98
CA VAL A 25 -3.32 -8.21 8.85
C VAL A 25 -4.03 -9.05 7.79
N PRO A 26 -4.36 -8.50 6.61
CA PRO A 26 -4.95 -9.31 5.55
C PRO A 26 -3.94 -10.40 5.16
N GLU A 27 -4.42 -11.60 4.80
CA GLU A 27 -3.61 -12.64 4.18
C GLU A 27 -3.21 -12.26 2.73
N GLY A 28 -2.80 -11.01 2.51
CA GLY A 28 -2.12 -10.58 1.29
C GLY A 28 -0.69 -11.10 1.31
N GLY A 29 -0.22 -11.63 0.18
CA GLY A 29 1.13 -12.21 0.09
C GLY A 29 1.27 -13.50 -0.71
N GLY A 30 0.29 -13.87 -1.53
CA GLY A 30 0.42 -15.02 -2.44
C GLY A 30 1.38 -14.77 -3.61
N ASN A 31 1.59 -13.50 -3.98
CA ASN A 31 2.44 -13.13 -5.09
C ASN A 31 3.93 -13.01 -4.67
N PRO A 32 4.85 -13.84 -5.22
CA PRO A 32 6.26 -13.79 -4.86
C PRO A 32 6.93 -12.44 -5.21
N ALA A 33 6.37 -11.68 -6.17
CA ALA A 33 6.87 -10.35 -6.51
C ALA A 33 6.71 -9.33 -5.37
N LEU A 34 5.79 -9.57 -4.43
CA LEU A 34 5.51 -8.72 -3.28
C LEU A 34 6.15 -9.23 -1.99
N ALA A 35 6.89 -10.34 -2.05
CA ALA A 35 7.58 -10.89 -0.89
C ALA A 35 8.53 -9.84 -0.26
N GLY A 36 8.56 -9.79 1.07
CA GLY A 36 9.43 -8.87 1.81
C GLY A 36 8.93 -7.42 1.92
N LEU A 37 7.74 -7.10 1.40
CA LEU A 37 7.00 -5.87 1.76
C LEU A 37 6.18 -6.09 3.04
N HIS A 38 5.81 -5.02 3.74
CA HIS A 38 4.78 -5.08 4.77
C HIS A 38 3.47 -5.62 4.18
N PRO A 39 2.76 -6.54 4.88
CA PRO A 39 1.59 -7.22 4.34
C PRO A 39 0.49 -6.28 3.82
N TRP A 40 0.32 -5.12 4.47
CA TRP A 40 -0.67 -4.14 4.04
C TRP A 40 -0.31 -3.47 2.71
N LEU A 41 0.97 -3.18 2.45
CA LEU A 41 1.42 -2.67 1.15
C LEU A 41 1.29 -3.74 0.07
N ALA A 42 1.62 -5.00 0.40
CA ALA A 42 1.41 -6.12 -0.51
C ALA A 42 -0.07 -6.27 -0.87
N PHE A 43 -0.97 -6.20 0.11
CA PHE A 43 -2.41 -6.24 -0.10
C PHE A 43 -2.93 -5.14 -1.01
N LEU A 44 -2.41 -3.91 -0.91
CA LEU A 44 -2.78 -2.82 -1.82
C LEU A 44 -2.24 -3.00 -3.24
N LEU A 45 -1.02 -3.50 -3.38
CA LEU A 45 -0.36 -3.61 -4.68
C LEU A 45 -0.81 -4.84 -5.47
N GLU A 46 -1.24 -5.91 -4.78
CA GLU A 46 -1.61 -7.18 -5.40
C GLU A 46 -2.75 -7.05 -6.43
N PRO A 47 -3.88 -6.37 -6.16
CA PRO A 47 -4.93 -6.15 -7.15
C PRO A 47 -4.48 -5.33 -8.36
N TRP A 48 -3.63 -4.32 -8.15
CA TRP A 48 -3.13 -3.48 -9.23
C TRP A 48 -2.14 -4.25 -10.12
N LEU A 49 -1.24 -5.04 -9.53
CA LEU A 49 -0.35 -5.93 -10.28
C LEU A 49 -1.13 -7.01 -11.04
N ASP A 50 -2.16 -7.61 -10.43
CA ASP A 50 -3.03 -8.57 -11.14
C ASP A 50 -3.73 -7.90 -12.33
N ALA A 51 -4.19 -6.66 -12.17
CA ALA A 51 -4.76 -5.88 -13.26
C ALA A 51 -3.78 -5.63 -14.39
N ILE A 52 -2.54 -5.25 -14.10
CA ILE A 52 -1.49 -5.09 -15.12
C ILE A 52 -1.24 -6.40 -15.87
N LEU A 53 -1.22 -7.54 -15.18
CA LEU A 53 -0.92 -8.84 -15.79
C LEU A 53 -2.08 -9.40 -16.61
N ARG A 54 -3.32 -9.10 -16.23
CA ARG A 54 -4.53 -9.69 -16.83
C ARG A 54 -5.30 -8.75 -17.75
N ALA A 55 -4.98 -7.46 -17.77
CA ALA A 55 -5.69 -6.50 -18.60
C ALA A 55 -5.68 -6.91 -20.07
N GLY A 56 -6.87 -7.06 -20.63
CA GLY A 56 -7.15 -7.26 -22.05
C GLY A 56 -8.40 -6.49 -22.47
N THR A 57 -8.85 -6.70 -23.70
CA THR A 57 -10.04 -6.04 -24.24
C THR A 57 -11.24 -6.24 -23.31
N GLY A 58 -11.89 -5.14 -22.92
CA GLY A 58 -13.04 -5.16 -21.99
C GLY A 58 -12.71 -5.11 -20.50
N SER A 59 -11.42 -4.98 -20.13
CA SER A 59 -10.98 -4.87 -18.72
C SER A 59 -10.12 -3.63 -18.43
N THR A 60 -10.06 -2.69 -19.36
CA THR A 60 -9.25 -1.46 -19.24
C THR A 60 -9.78 -0.52 -18.16
N ASP A 61 -11.09 -0.49 -17.94
CA ASP A 61 -11.69 0.27 -16.85
C ASP A 61 -11.29 -0.30 -15.48
N TRP A 62 -11.24 -1.63 -15.35
CA TRP A 62 -10.74 -2.27 -14.13
C TRP A 62 -9.26 -1.95 -13.87
N LEU A 63 -8.42 -1.93 -14.90
CA LEU A 63 -7.01 -1.52 -14.74
C LEU A 63 -6.89 -0.06 -14.27
N ARG A 64 -7.67 0.86 -14.86
CA ARG A 64 -7.68 2.27 -14.46
C ARG A 64 -8.18 2.44 -13.02
N GLU A 65 -9.26 1.77 -12.67
CA GLU A 65 -9.86 1.82 -11.34
C GLU A 65 -8.91 1.24 -10.28
N ALA A 66 -8.31 0.07 -10.54
CA ALA A 66 -7.33 -0.54 -9.65
C ALA A 66 -6.09 0.37 -9.48
N SER A 67 -5.58 0.92 -10.58
CA SER A 67 -4.47 1.87 -10.52
C SER A 67 -4.83 3.09 -9.68
N ALA A 68 -5.99 3.70 -9.92
CA ALA A 68 -6.39 4.91 -9.21
C ALA A 68 -6.65 4.68 -7.71
N ALA A 69 -7.47 3.67 -7.39
CA ALA A 69 -7.84 3.39 -6.01
C ALA A 69 -6.62 3.01 -5.15
N MET A 70 -5.73 2.14 -5.66
CA MET A 70 -4.60 1.65 -4.87
C MET A 70 -3.52 2.71 -4.70
N SER A 71 -3.30 3.55 -5.71
CA SER A 71 -2.35 4.65 -5.60
C SER A 71 -2.84 5.79 -4.70
N ASP A 72 -4.13 6.09 -4.70
CA ASP A 72 -4.73 7.04 -3.74
C ASP A 72 -4.61 6.50 -2.31
N CYS A 73 -4.92 5.21 -2.09
CA CYS A 73 -4.69 4.55 -0.80
C CYS A 73 -3.21 4.57 -0.36
N LEU A 74 -2.26 4.42 -1.28
CA LEU A 74 -0.83 4.51 -0.93
C LEU A 74 -0.44 5.93 -0.50
N LEU A 75 -0.97 6.96 -1.16
CA LEU A 75 -0.69 8.36 -0.82
C LEU A 75 -1.28 8.77 0.53
N ASP A 76 -2.40 8.16 0.93
CA ASP A 76 -3.01 8.40 2.25
C ASP A 76 -2.18 7.80 3.40
N TRP A 77 -1.38 6.78 3.13
CA TRP A 77 -0.71 5.98 4.17
C TRP A 77 0.80 6.12 4.20
N VAL A 78 1.42 6.51 3.08
CA VAL A 78 2.86 6.67 2.96
C VAL A 78 3.17 8.15 2.86
N ASP A 79 3.94 8.70 3.80
CA ASP A 79 4.46 10.06 3.65
C ASP A 79 5.45 10.07 2.47
N PRO A 80 5.10 10.69 1.33
CA PRO A 80 5.72 10.35 0.07
C PRO A 80 7.11 10.96 -0.01
N HIS A 81 8.12 10.14 0.29
CA HIS A 81 9.49 10.42 -0.11
C HIS A 81 9.53 10.65 -1.63
N PRO A 82 10.29 11.64 -2.17
CA PRO A 82 10.26 11.99 -3.59
C PRO A 82 10.47 10.81 -4.56
N ALA A 83 11.26 9.82 -4.13
CA ALA A 83 11.47 8.59 -4.89
C ALA A 83 10.21 7.73 -5.02
N ILE A 84 9.41 7.60 -3.94
CA ILE A 84 8.14 6.86 -3.95
C ILE A 84 7.12 7.61 -4.79
N ALA A 85 7.00 8.93 -4.62
CA ALA A 85 6.08 9.75 -5.42
C ALA A 85 6.34 9.59 -6.92
N ARG A 86 7.63 9.61 -7.32
CA ARG A 86 8.02 9.44 -8.72
C ARG A 86 7.73 8.02 -9.23
N ALA A 87 8.02 7.00 -8.45
CA ALA A 87 7.77 5.61 -8.84
C ALA A 87 6.27 5.34 -8.97
N LEU A 88 5.46 5.89 -8.06
CA LEU A 88 4.00 5.80 -8.08
C LEU A 88 3.41 6.45 -9.34
N GLU A 89 3.83 7.69 -9.64
CA GLU A 89 3.41 8.39 -10.86
C GLU A 89 3.79 7.61 -12.12
N SER A 90 4.99 7.04 -12.14
CA SER A 90 5.47 6.24 -13.28
C SER A 90 4.63 4.97 -13.47
N ALA A 91 4.25 4.30 -12.37
CA ALA A 91 3.39 3.12 -12.41
C ALA A 91 1.96 3.46 -12.87
N ARG A 92 1.39 4.60 -12.43
CA ARG A 92 0.07 5.08 -12.90
C ARG A 92 0.12 5.39 -14.40
N ALA A 93 1.09 6.20 -14.83
CA ALA A 93 1.24 6.57 -16.23
C ALA A 93 1.44 5.35 -17.15
N ALA A 94 2.22 4.36 -16.73
CA ALA A 94 2.41 3.13 -17.49
C ALA A 94 1.13 2.27 -17.54
N SER A 95 0.34 2.23 -16.46
CA SER A 95 -0.96 1.55 -16.44
C SER A 95 -1.97 2.22 -17.38
N ASP A 96 -2.00 3.55 -17.42
CA ASP A 96 -2.85 4.31 -18.35
C ASP A 96 -2.45 4.11 -19.80
N LEU A 97 -1.15 4.06 -20.09
CA LEU A 97 -0.63 3.76 -21.43
C LEU A 97 -0.99 2.32 -21.85
N LEU A 98 -0.90 1.35 -20.94
CA LEU A 98 -1.35 -0.03 -21.20
C LEU A 98 -2.86 -0.06 -21.50
N ALA A 99 -3.69 0.59 -20.68
CA ALA A 99 -5.12 0.67 -20.91
C ALA A 99 -5.45 1.33 -22.26
N ALA A 100 -4.79 2.44 -22.58
CA ALA A 100 -4.94 3.13 -23.86
C ALA A 100 -4.45 2.29 -25.04
N SER A 101 -3.43 1.45 -24.85
CA SER A 101 -2.94 0.52 -25.87
C SER A 101 -3.90 -0.63 -26.12
N ILE A 102 -4.55 -1.14 -25.07
CA ILE A 102 -5.57 -2.20 -25.16
C ILE A 102 -6.86 -1.70 -25.82
N ASP A 103 -7.28 -0.46 -25.48
CA ASP A 103 -8.46 0.16 -26.10
C ASP A 103 -8.24 0.50 -27.57
N ARG A 104 -6.98 0.70 -27.98
CA ARG A 104 -6.62 0.85 -29.38
C ARG A 104 -6.67 -0.51 -30.09
N ALA A 105 -6.96 -0.44 -31.38
CA ALA A 105 -7.03 -1.56 -32.31
C ALA A 105 -5.78 -2.49 -32.25
N PRO A 106 -5.88 -3.74 -32.75
CA PRO A 106 -4.93 -4.85 -32.51
C PRO A 106 -3.49 -4.66 -33.01
N TRP A 107 -3.15 -3.51 -33.59
CA TRP A 107 -1.79 -3.16 -34.02
C TRP A 107 -0.99 -2.42 -32.92
N ALA A 108 -1.61 -2.11 -31.79
CA ALA A 108 -0.90 -1.56 -30.63
C ALA A 108 -0.05 -2.65 -29.98
N ASP A 109 1.20 -2.33 -29.64
CA ASP A 109 2.13 -3.27 -28.99
C ASP A 109 1.80 -3.42 -27.49
N ILE A 110 0.70 -4.13 -27.22
CA ILE A 110 0.15 -4.38 -25.88
C ILE A 110 1.20 -5.08 -25.00
N GLU A 111 1.98 -5.99 -25.57
CA GLU A 111 2.98 -6.75 -24.80
C GLU A 111 4.14 -5.86 -24.35
N THR A 112 4.62 -4.97 -25.22
CA THR A 112 5.61 -3.95 -24.81
C THR A 112 5.05 -3.04 -23.73
N GLN A 113 3.79 -2.58 -23.84
CA GLN A 113 3.19 -1.74 -22.81
C GLN A 113 2.99 -2.48 -21.49
N ARG A 114 2.64 -3.77 -21.52
CA ARG A 114 2.50 -4.60 -20.32
C ARG A 114 3.84 -4.78 -19.63
N ARG A 115 4.91 -5.04 -20.39
CA ARG A 115 6.27 -5.11 -19.85
C ARG A 115 6.66 -3.81 -19.16
N LEU A 116 6.44 -2.66 -19.81
CA LEU A 116 6.73 -1.34 -19.23
C LEU A 116 5.94 -1.07 -17.94
N ALA A 117 4.64 -1.43 -17.92
CA ALA A 117 3.82 -1.30 -16.71
C ALA A 117 4.31 -2.21 -15.58
N THR A 118 4.77 -3.42 -15.91
CA THR A 118 5.32 -4.38 -14.92
C THR A 118 6.67 -3.91 -14.38
N GLU A 119 7.52 -3.34 -15.22
CA GLU A 119 8.80 -2.73 -14.81
C GLU A 119 8.55 -1.54 -13.88
N ALA A 120 7.64 -0.62 -14.23
CA ALA A 120 7.29 0.52 -13.38
C ALA A 120 6.69 0.09 -12.03
N MET A 121 5.87 -0.96 -12.02
CA MET A 121 5.35 -1.55 -10.78
C MET A 121 6.48 -2.15 -9.91
N SER A 122 7.46 -2.80 -10.55
CA SER A 122 8.62 -3.34 -9.85
C SER A 122 9.47 -2.23 -9.22
N ASP A 123 9.68 -1.12 -9.93
CA ASP A 123 10.38 0.07 -9.41
C ASP A 123 9.66 0.68 -8.20
N LEU A 124 8.32 0.72 -8.22
CA LEU A 124 7.50 1.16 -7.09
C LEU A 124 7.67 0.23 -5.88
N ILE A 125 7.54 -1.08 -6.09
CA ILE A 125 7.74 -2.10 -5.05
C ILE A 125 9.11 -1.94 -4.40
N ASP A 126 10.17 -1.75 -5.19
CA ASP A 126 11.54 -1.60 -4.67
C ASP A 126 11.78 -0.24 -3.98
N ALA A 127 11.08 0.82 -4.39
CA ALA A 127 11.08 2.09 -3.67
C ALA A 127 10.43 1.94 -2.28
N LEU A 128 9.30 1.22 -2.20
CA LEU A 128 8.59 0.94 -0.94
C LEU A 128 9.43 0.06 -0.01
N ARG A 129 10.00 -1.04 -0.50
CA ARG A 129 10.90 -1.90 0.29
C ARG A 129 12.07 -1.13 0.90
N ARG A 130 12.70 -0.24 0.11
CA ARG A 130 13.82 0.59 0.59
C ARG A 130 13.38 1.58 1.66
N ALA A 131 12.17 2.11 1.56
CA ALA A 131 11.62 3.00 2.58
C ALA A 131 11.32 2.25 3.88
N GLU A 132 10.77 1.03 3.82
CA GLU A 132 10.56 0.17 4.99
C GLU A 132 11.85 -0.22 5.70
N ALA A 133 12.91 -0.49 4.93
CA ALA A 133 14.23 -0.86 5.45
C ALA A 133 15.01 0.34 6.04
N SER A 134 14.58 1.57 5.77
CA SER A 134 15.24 2.77 6.29
C SER A 134 14.95 2.95 7.79
N ALA A 135 15.99 3.25 8.57
CA ALA A 135 15.93 3.39 10.04
C ALA A 135 15.01 4.54 10.53
N ALA A 136 14.47 5.35 9.63
CA ALA A 136 13.50 6.41 9.90
C ALA A 136 12.06 5.87 9.97
N LYS A 137 11.81 4.81 10.76
CA LYS A 137 10.48 4.23 11.05
C LYS A 137 9.42 5.24 11.58
N SER A 138 9.74 6.53 11.68
CA SER A 138 8.80 7.62 11.91
C SER A 138 8.07 8.13 10.66
N VAL A 139 8.48 7.72 9.44
CA VAL A 139 7.99 8.30 8.16
C VAL A 139 6.86 7.47 7.50
N LEU A 140 6.55 6.27 8.01
CA LEU A 140 5.49 5.42 7.44
C LEU A 140 4.16 5.47 8.20
N GLY A 141 4.03 6.24 9.30
CA GLY A 141 2.80 6.27 10.09
C GLY A 141 2.37 4.93 10.71
N LEU A 142 3.20 3.88 10.62
CA LEU A 142 2.99 2.60 11.27
C LEU A 142 3.45 2.72 12.72
N SER A 143 2.62 3.36 13.56
CA SER A 143 2.85 3.41 14.99
C SER A 143 2.62 2.03 15.62
N TRP A 144 3.74 1.34 15.86
CA TRP A 144 4.02 0.31 16.88
C TRP A 144 3.05 -0.85 17.05
#